data_AF-A0A7C6ZPU9-F1
#
_entry.id   AF-A0A7C6ZPU9-F1
#
_cell.length_a   1.000
_cell.length_b   1.000
_cell.length_c   1.000
_cell.angle_alpha   90.00
_cell.angle_beta   90.00
_cell.angle_gamma   90.00
#
_symmetry.space_group_name_H-M   'P 1'
#
loop_
_entity.id
_entity.type
_entity.pdbx_description
1 polymer ?
#
loop_
_entity_poly.entity_id
_entity_poly.type
_entity_poly.pdbx_seq_one_letter_code
_entity_poly.pdbx_strand_id
1 'polypeptide(L)'
;MNTDRIGPKAIASGIPVYCSFDELADINTLVPNPRNPNRHPDRQIELLAKIIKAQGWRAPITVSNRSGFIVRGHGRLLAAQRLGVE
;
A
#
# COMPACT_ATOMS: atom_id res chain seq x y z
N MET A 1 -26.55 -11.50 -14.27
CA MET A 1 -25.34 -10.67 -14.11
C MET A 1 -25.23 -10.34 -12.64
N ASN A 2 -24.22 -10.88 -11.96
CA ASN A 2 -24.03 -10.65 -10.52
C ASN A 2 -23.60 -9.20 -10.33
N THR A 3 -24.37 -8.42 -9.59
CA THR A 3 -24.00 -7.07 -9.17
C THR A 3 -22.94 -7.19 -8.08
N ASP A 4 -21.71 -7.49 -8.47
CA ASP A 4 -20.58 -7.38 -7.55
C ASP A 4 -20.53 -5.93 -7.06
N ARG A 5 -20.65 -5.78 -5.74
CA ARG A 5 -20.88 -4.51 -5.06
C ARG A 5 -19.83 -3.48 -5.47
N ILE A 6 -20.29 -2.34 -5.99
CA ILE A 6 -19.46 -1.16 -6.30
C ILE A 6 -19.07 -0.50 -4.96
N GLY A 7 -18.21 -1.16 -4.19
CA GLY A 7 -17.79 -0.73 -2.87
C GLY A 7 -16.36 -1.17 -2.55
N PRO A 8 -15.78 -0.64 -1.46
CA PRO A 8 -14.46 -1.07 -1.02
C PRO A 8 -14.47 -2.57 -0.68
N LYS A 9 -13.42 -3.27 -1.11
CA LYS A 9 -13.18 -4.69 -0.80
C LYS A 9 -12.80 -4.89 0.67
N ALA A 10 -12.18 -3.88 1.30
CA ALA A 10 -11.89 -3.85 2.73
C ALA A 10 -11.66 -2.41 3.21
N ILE A 11 -11.48 -2.23 4.53
CA ILE A 11 -11.06 -0.96 5.16
C ILE A 11 -9.75 -1.23 5.91
N ALA A 12 -8.68 -0.52 5.55
CA ALA A 12 -7.37 -0.58 6.22
C ALA A 12 -7.14 0.73 6.98
N SER A 13 -7.16 0.65 8.31
CA SER A 13 -6.95 1.80 9.22
C SER A 13 -7.85 3.01 8.86
N GLY A 14 -9.12 2.72 8.54
CA GLY A 14 -10.12 3.72 8.13
C GLY A 14 -10.06 4.15 6.65
N ILE A 15 -9.07 3.66 5.88
CA ILE A 15 -8.91 3.98 4.46
C ILE A 15 -9.50 2.83 3.61
N PRO A 16 -10.39 3.12 2.63
CA PRO A 16 -10.99 2.09 1.80
C PRO A 16 -9.96 1.43 0.87
N VAL A 17 -10.09 0.11 0.69
CA VAL A 17 -9.28 -0.69 -0.23
C VAL A 17 -10.13 -1.10 -1.42
N TYR A 18 -9.76 -0.66 -2.62
CA TYR A 18 -10.51 -0.95 -3.85
C TYR A 18 -9.78 -1.92 -4.79
N CYS A 19 -8.47 -2.10 -4.64
CA CYS A 19 -7.71 -3.04 -5.45
C CYS A 19 -7.89 -4.48 -4.99
N SER A 20 -7.61 -5.44 -5.88
CA SER A 20 -7.38 -6.83 -5.48
C SER A 20 -6.08 -6.93 -4.66
N PHE A 21 -6.10 -7.76 -3.63
CA PHE A 21 -5.00 -8.05 -2.72
C PHE A 21 -5.19 -9.47 -2.15
N ASP A 22 -4.12 -10.06 -1.63
CA ASP A 22 -4.14 -11.40 -1.03
C ASP A 22 -4.49 -11.33 0.47
N GLU A 23 -3.86 -10.42 1.21
CA GLU A 23 -4.11 -10.19 2.64
C GLU A 23 -3.98 -8.71 3.04
N LEU A 24 -4.58 -8.34 4.18
CA LEU A 24 -4.25 -7.10 4.90
C LEU A 24 -3.18 -7.44 5.93
N ALA A 25 -2.12 -6.63 5.97
CA ALA A 25 -0.97 -6.84 6.86
C ALA A 25 -0.51 -5.51 7.46
N ASP A 26 0.03 -5.59 8.68
CA ASP A 26 0.64 -4.45 9.37
C ASP A 26 1.87 -3.97 8.58
N ILE A 27 1.89 -2.68 8.27
CA ILE A 27 2.96 -2.05 7.49
C ILE A 27 4.34 -2.19 8.14
N ASN A 28 4.41 -2.35 9.46
CA ASN A 28 5.64 -2.49 10.23
C ASN A 28 6.27 -3.88 10.08
N THR A 29 5.50 -4.85 9.59
CA THR A 29 6.00 -6.21 9.29
C THR A 29 6.69 -6.28 7.93
N LEU A 30 6.51 -5.27 7.07
CA LEU A 30 7.01 -5.29 5.71
C LEU A 30 8.49 -4.90 5.64
N VAL A 31 9.30 -5.75 4.99
CA VAL A 31 10.75 -5.53 4.87
C VAL A 31 11.08 -4.96 3.50
N PRO A 32 11.60 -3.71 3.39
CA PRO A 32 12.04 -3.16 2.12
C PRO A 32 13.20 -3.97 1.53
N ASN A 33 13.14 -4.26 0.23
CA ASN A 33 14.28 -4.88 -0.45
C ASN A 33 15.52 -3.96 -0.37
N PRO A 34 16.64 -4.41 0.21
CA PRO A 34 17.86 -3.60 0.38
C PRO A 34 18.51 -3.22 -0.96
N ARG A 35 18.18 -3.92 -2.05
CA ARG A 35 18.69 -3.65 -3.40
C ARG A 35 17.75 -2.80 -4.25
N ASN A 36 16.73 -2.16 -3.65
CA ASN A 36 15.85 -1.27 -4.40
C ASN A 36 16.64 -0.06 -4.92
N PRO A 37 16.81 0.12 -6.25
CA PRO A 37 17.52 1.27 -6.79
C PRO A 37 16.69 2.56 -6.73
N ASN A 38 15.36 2.45 -6.59
CA ASN A 38 14.47 3.60 -6.59
C ASN A 38 14.69 4.45 -5.34
N ARG A 39 14.60 5.77 -5.53
CA ARG A 39 14.58 6.77 -4.46
C ARG A 39 13.22 7.44 -4.45
N HIS A 40 12.75 7.82 -3.26
CA HIS A 40 11.45 8.45 -3.08
C HIS A 40 11.64 9.77 -2.33
N PRO A 41 11.69 10.92 -3.04
CA PRO A 41 11.77 12.22 -2.40
C PRO A 41 10.53 12.49 -1.52
N ASP A 42 10.68 13.28 -0.46
CA ASP A 42 9.59 13.56 0.48
C ASP A 42 8.32 14.09 -0.19
N ARG A 43 8.47 15.00 -1.16
CA ARG A 43 7.33 15.53 -1.94
C ARG A 43 6.54 14.43 -2.64
N GLN A 44 7.21 13.41 -3.15
CA GLN A 44 6.55 12.26 -3.79
C GLN A 44 5.76 11.46 -2.74
N ILE A 45 6.35 11.23 -1.58
CA ILE A 45 5.70 10.49 -0.49
C ILE A 45 4.47 11.23 0.03
N GLU A 46 4.56 12.55 0.20
CA GLU A 46 3.42 13.37 0.60
C GLU A 46 2.28 13.33 -0.40
N LEU A 47 2.60 13.39 -1.71
CA LEU A 47 1.59 13.28 -2.76
C LEU A 47 0.91 11.91 -2.73
N LEU A 48 1.69 10.83 -2.59
CA LEU A 48 1.16 9.48 -2.48
C LEU A 48 0.28 9.30 -1.24
N ALA A 49 0.70 9.84 -0.09
CA ALA A 49 -0.08 9.81 1.15
C ALA A 49 -1.43 10.53 0.99
N LYS A 50 -1.44 11.72 0.37
CA LYS A 50 -2.67 12.46 0.06
C LYS A 50 -3.59 11.66 -0.86
N ILE A 51 -3.05 11.04 -1.91
CA ILE A 51 -3.83 10.22 -2.84
C ILE A 51 -4.44 9.01 -2.13
N ILE A 52 -3.65 8.26 -1.36
CA ILE A 52 -4.13 7.09 -0.61
C ILE A 52 -5.24 7.49 0.37
N LYS A 53 -5.05 8.58 1.12
CA LYS A 53 -6.04 9.08 2.07
C LYS A 53 -7.35 9.50 1.39
N ALA A 54 -7.27 10.18 0.24
CA ALA A 54 -8.43 10.73 -0.46
C ALA A 54 -9.18 9.70 -1.32
N GLN A 55 -8.45 8.77 -1.96
CA GLN A 55 -9.00 7.85 -2.97
C GLN A 55 -9.00 6.39 -2.54
N GLY A 56 -8.42 6.09 -1.38
CA GLY A 56 -8.20 4.73 -0.91
C GLY A 56 -7.04 4.03 -1.59
N TRP A 57 -6.83 2.77 -1.21
CA TRP A 57 -5.83 1.90 -1.81
C TRP A 57 -6.29 1.42 -3.20
N ARG A 58 -5.55 1.85 -4.23
CA ARG A 58 -5.79 1.49 -5.65
C ARG A 58 -4.79 0.48 -6.19
N ALA A 59 -3.77 0.12 -5.41
CA ALA A 59 -2.83 -0.96 -5.74
C ALA A 59 -2.17 -1.51 -4.46
N PRO A 60 -1.96 -2.83 -4.36
CA PRO A 60 -1.32 -3.45 -3.19
C PRO A 60 0.20 -3.25 -3.21
N ILE A 61 0.83 -3.39 -2.04
CA ILE A 61 2.27 -3.64 -1.91
C ILE A 61 2.52 -5.12 -2.21
N THR A 62 3.53 -5.43 -3.02
CA THR A 62 3.84 -6.80 -3.41
C THR A 62 5.10 -7.25 -2.69
N VAL A 63 5.00 -8.38 -1.99
CA VAL A 63 6.09 -9.02 -1.25
C VAL A 63 6.47 -10.32 -1.96
N SER A 64 7.76 -10.63 -1.99
CA SER A 64 8.23 -11.92 -2.49
C SER A 64 7.97 -13.02 -1.46
N ASN A 65 7.23 -14.06 -1.83
CA ASN A 65 7.06 -15.25 -0.99
C ASN A 65 8.38 -16.03 -0.73
N ARG A 66 9.45 -15.75 -1.50
CA ARG A 66 10.75 -16.39 -1.32
C ARG A 66 11.63 -15.65 -0.32
N SER A 67 11.72 -14.33 -0.43
CA SER A 67 12.65 -13.52 0.39
C SER A 67 11.97 -12.73 1.51
N GLY A 68 10.64 -12.61 1.49
CA GLY A 68 9.89 -11.72 2.40
C GLY A 68 10.09 -10.24 2.11
N PHE A 69 10.77 -9.87 1.03
CA PHE A 69 11.06 -8.47 0.71
C PHE A 69 10.01 -7.86 -0.21
N ILE A 70 9.77 -6.56 -0.03
CA ILE A 70 8.95 -5.78 -0.95
C ILE A 70 9.63 -5.73 -2.31
N VAL A 71 8.93 -6.20 -3.34
CA VAL A 71 9.38 -6.13 -4.75
C VAL A 71 8.69 -5.00 -5.51
N ARG A 72 7.52 -4.54 -5.06
CA ARG A 72 6.80 -3.39 -5.62
C ARG A 72 6.03 -2.66 -4.53
N GLY A 73 6.07 -1.34 -4.57
CA GLY A 73 5.23 -0.49 -3.71
C GLY A 73 5.94 0.18 -2.53
N HIS A 74 7.27 0.28 -2.54
CA HIS A 74 8.04 0.98 -1.50
C HIS A 74 7.52 2.39 -1.22
N GLY A 75 7.21 3.18 -2.26
CA GLY A 75 6.59 4.49 -2.09
C GLY A 75 5.22 4.47 -1.40
N ARG A 76 4.43 3.40 -1.55
CA ARG A 76 3.16 3.24 -0.83
C ARG A 76 3.37 2.86 0.63
N LEU A 77 4.38 2.02 0.92
CA LEU A 77 4.80 1.77 2.30
C LEU A 77 5.21 3.07 2.98
N LEU A 78 6.10 3.85 2.36
CA LEU A 78 6.56 5.14 2.90
C LEU A 78 5.39 6.13 3.09
N ALA A 79 4.43 6.13 2.16
CA ALA A 79 3.22 6.95 2.28
C ALA A 79 2.31 6.49 3.42
N ALA A 80 2.16 5.18 3.62
CA ALA A 80 1.40 4.62 4.74
C ALA A 80 2.06 4.96 6.09
N GLN A 81 3.38 4.81 6.19
CA GLN A 81 4.15 5.24 7.36
C GLN A 81 3.97 6.74 7.64
N ARG A 82 3.98 7.58 6.59
CA ARG A 82 3.72 9.02 6.71
C ARG A 82 2.31 9.33 7.22
N LEU A 83 1.33 8.48 6.90
CA LEU A 83 -0.05 8.62 7.37
C LEU A 83 -0.25 8.10 8.80
N GLY A 84 0.70 7.34 9.35
CA GLY A 84 0.58 6.72 10.67
C GLY A 84 -0.50 5.65 10.72
N VAL A 85 -0.67 4.90 9.63
CA VAL A 85 -1.58 3.75 9.57
C VAL A 85 -0.86 2.47 9.97
N GLU A 86 -1.60 1.49 10.47
CA GLU A 86 -1.14 0.15 10.84
C GLU A 86 -1.98 -0.90 10.13
#